data_AF-A0A843VCQ4-F1
#
_entry.id   AF-A0A843VCQ4-F1
#
_cell.length_a   1.000
_cell.length_b   1.000
_cell.length_c   1.000
_cell.angle_alpha   90.00
_cell.angle_beta   90.00
_cell.angle_gamma   90.00
#
_symmetry.space_group_name_H-M   'P 1'
#
loop_
_entity.id
_entity.type
_entity.pdbx_description
1 polymer ?
#
loop_
_entity_poly.entity_id
_entity_poly.type
_entity_poly.pdbx_seq_one_letter_code
_entity_poly.pdbx_strand_id
1 'polypeptide(L)'
;MGGEEGPSSPDAVTSPLCEECGESPWKYRCPGCSIRTCSLPCVKSHKQRSGCTGQRDRSHFVPLSQFDDNQILSDYNLLEETKRAAEAARRMRCLFGGQPGGTRWRPGRFGGHPCFKLPFKLRMLRNAAFRRKARLLLQPTGMSKREKNQSRYDQRFIAHV
;
A
#
# COMPACT_ATOMS: atom_id res chain seq x y z
N MET A 1 6.39 -55.75 -26.10
CA MET A 1 5.27 -54.88 -26.51
C MET A 1 5.19 -53.79 -25.44
N GLY A 2 5.92 -52.67 -25.50
CA GLY A 2 6.16 -51.82 -26.67
C GLY A 2 4.94 -50.91 -26.85
N GLY A 3 4.96 -49.73 -26.22
CA GLY A 3 3.86 -48.77 -26.18
C GLY A 3 4.24 -47.45 -25.49
N GLU A 4 5.23 -46.76 -26.06
CA GLU A 4 5.35 -45.29 -26.14
C GLU A 4 4.06 -44.73 -26.82
N GLU A 5 3.54 -43.52 -26.68
CA GLU A 5 4.00 -42.21 -26.20
C GLU A 5 2.78 -41.25 -26.19
N GLY A 6 2.90 -40.09 -25.52
CA GLY A 6 2.10 -38.92 -25.85
C GLY A 6 1.94 -37.87 -24.73
N PRO A 7 2.92 -36.98 -24.48
CA PRO A 7 2.62 -35.73 -23.82
C PRO A 7 1.90 -34.80 -24.80
N SER A 8 0.69 -34.41 -24.41
CA SER A 8 -0.17 -33.52 -25.18
C SER A 8 0.31 -32.07 -25.12
N SER A 9 0.31 -31.47 -26.31
CA SER A 9 0.19 -30.03 -26.58
C SER A 9 1.48 -29.19 -26.51
N PRO A 10 1.92 -28.62 -27.65
CA PRO A 10 3.00 -27.65 -27.65
C PRO A 10 2.48 -26.35 -27.04
N ASP A 11 3.25 -25.79 -26.09
CA ASP A 11 3.13 -24.42 -25.64
C ASP A 11 2.91 -23.50 -26.85
N ALA A 12 1.76 -22.82 -26.88
CA ALA A 12 1.46 -21.81 -27.88
C ALA A 12 2.63 -20.82 -27.90
N VAL A 13 3.40 -20.87 -28.99
CA VAL A 13 4.60 -20.07 -29.24
C VAL A 13 4.23 -18.62 -29.11
N THR A 14 4.36 -18.11 -27.89
CA THR A 14 4.07 -16.73 -27.61
C THR A 14 5.32 -15.99 -27.94
N SER A 15 5.25 -15.15 -28.97
CA SER A 15 6.40 -14.43 -29.54
C SER A 15 7.28 -13.90 -28.40
N PRO A 16 8.57 -14.27 -28.36
CA PRO A 16 9.45 -13.87 -27.27
C PRO A 16 9.74 -12.36 -27.30
N LEU A 17 9.21 -11.63 -28.28
CA LEU A 17 9.45 -10.23 -28.57
C LEU A 17 8.49 -9.31 -27.80
N CYS A 18 8.93 -8.07 -27.64
CA CYS A 18 8.14 -6.96 -27.11
C CYS A 18 6.95 -6.65 -28.03
N GLU A 19 5.74 -6.56 -27.49
CA GLU A 19 4.53 -6.24 -28.26
C GLU A 19 4.43 -4.75 -28.64
N GLU A 20 5.28 -3.90 -28.06
CA GLU A 20 5.32 -2.46 -28.39
C GLU A 20 6.35 -2.12 -29.46
N CYS A 21 7.58 -2.67 -29.37
CA CYS A 21 8.65 -2.35 -30.32
C CYS A 21 9.01 -3.48 -31.27
N GLY A 22 8.68 -4.74 -30.98
CA GLY A 22 9.01 -5.90 -31.82
C GLY A 22 10.51 -6.23 -31.95
N GLU A 23 11.42 -5.38 -31.49
CA GLU A 23 12.86 -5.52 -31.73
C GLU A 23 13.57 -6.43 -30.73
N SER A 24 13.16 -6.37 -29.46
CA SER A 24 13.87 -7.03 -28.35
C SER A 24 12.95 -7.98 -27.60
N PRO A 25 13.51 -9.00 -26.92
CA PRO A 25 12.70 -9.92 -26.15
C PRO A 25 11.98 -9.21 -25.00
N TRP A 26 10.78 -9.67 -24.67
CA TRP A 26 10.00 -9.10 -23.58
C TRP A 26 10.64 -9.42 -22.22
N LYS A 27 10.52 -8.48 -21.27
CA LYS A 27 11.04 -8.61 -19.90
C LYS A 27 9.99 -8.33 -18.84
N TYR A 28 9.00 -7.51 -19.16
CA TYR A 28 7.97 -7.06 -18.25
C TYR A 28 6.58 -7.33 -18.83
N ARG A 29 5.62 -7.63 -17.96
CA ARG A 29 4.20 -7.81 -18.31
C ARG A 29 3.35 -6.83 -17.52
N CYS A 30 2.50 -6.07 -18.22
CA CYS A 30 1.61 -5.12 -17.56
C CYS A 30 0.49 -5.86 -16.79
N PRO A 31 0.25 -5.56 -15.50
CA PRO A 31 -0.78 -6.27 -14.73
C PRO A 31 -2.21 -5.88 -15.09
N GLY A 32 -2.42 -4.74 -15.77
CA GLY A 32 -3.75 -4.28 -16.22
C GLY A 32 -4.15 -4.87 -17.57
N CYS A 33 -3.33 -4.65 -18.61
CA CYS A 33 -3.63 -5.06 -19.98
C CYS A 33 -2.88 -6.32 -20.45
N SER A 34 -2.04 -6.95 -19.61
CA SER A 34 -1.21 -8.10 -19.96
C SER A 34 -0.18 -7.91 -21.08
N ILE A 35 -0.03 -6.70 -21.64
CA ILE A 35 0.94 -6.39 -22.70
C ILE A 35 2.37 -6.64 -22.21
N ARG A 36 3.15 -7.29 -23.06
CA ARG A 36 4.55 -7.62 -22.84
C ARG A 36 5.47 -6.57 -23.43
N THR A 37 6.39 -6.09 -22.60
CA THR A 37 7.29 -4.99 -22.93
C THR A 37 8.73 -5.34 -22.56
N CYS A 38 9.71 -4.84 -23.31
CA CYS A 38 11.13 -5.09 -23.05
C CYS A 38 11.73 -4.08 -22.04
N SER A 39 11.20 -2.86 -21.98
CA SER A 39 11.84 -1.74 -21.28
C SER A 39 10.84 -0.67 -20.81
N LEU A 40 11.29 0.22 -19.92
CA LEU A 40 10.49 1.34 -19.42
C LEU A 40 9.88 2.25 -20.49
N PRO A 41 10.57 2.65 -21.59
CA PRO A 41 9.94 3.44 -22.64
C PRO A 41 8.77 2.69 -23.28
N CYS A 42 8.87 1.38 -23.51
CA CYS A 42 7.76 0.57 -24.02
C CYS A 42 6.62 0.46 -23.00
N VAL A 43 6.92 0.39 -21.70
CA VAL A 43 5.90 0.45 -20.64
C VAL A 43 5.14 1.79 -20.67
N LYS A 44 5.84 2.91 -20.85
CA LYS A 44 5.20 4.24 -20.91
C LYS A 44 4.41 4.44 -22.21
N SER A 45 4.98 3.99 -23.34
CA SER A 45 4.35 4.05 -24.66
C SER A 45 3.00 3.34 -24.67
N HIS A 46 2.92 2.08 -24.22
CA HIS A 46 1.64 1.37 -24.23
C HIS A 46 0.62 2.01 -23.29
N LYS A 47 1.04 2.54 -22.14
CA LYS A 47 0.13 3.22 -21.22
C LYS A 47 -0.47 4.48 -21.85
N GLN A 48 0.34 5.22 -22.61
CA GLN A 48 -0.14 6.41 -23.33
C GLN A 48 -1.03 6.05 -24.52
N ARG A 49 -0.64 5.03 -25.30
CA ARG A 49 -1.36 4.58 -26.50
C ARG A 49 -2.68 3.89 -26.18
N SER A 50 -2.69 3.00 -25.20
CA SER A 50 -3.86 2.21 -24.80
C SER A 50 -4.66 2.85 -23.66
N GLY A 51 -4.24 4.01 -23.13
CA GLY A 51 -4.85 4.63 -21.96
C GLY A 51 -4.79 3.76 -20.69
N CYS A 52 -3.84 2.82 -20.61
CA CYS A 52 -3.78 1.86 -19.51
C CYS A 52 -3.24 2.50 -18.22
N THR A 53 -3.96 2.34 -17.11
CA THR A 53 -3.52 2.75 -15.77
C THR A 53 -2.31 1.94 -15.29
N GLY A 54 -2.16 0.72 -15.79
CA GLY A 54 -1.17 -0.26 -15.35
C GLY A 54 -1.46 -0.83 -13.97
N GLN A 55 -2.70 -0.73 -13.50
CA GLN A 55 -3.20 -1.41 -12.30
C GLN A 55 -4.23 -2.45 -12.73
N ARG A 56 -4.25 -3.59 -12.03
CA ARG A 56 -5.26 -4.63 -12.25
C ARG A 56 -6.57 -4.18 -11.61
N ASP A 57 -7.67 -4.27 -12.35
CA ASP A 57 -9.01 -4.00 -11.81
C ASP A 57 -9.41 -5.13 -10.87
N ARG A 58 -9.31 -4.87 -9.55
CA ARG A 58 -9.55 -5.88 -8.50
C ARG A 58 -11.04 -6.11 -8.21
N SER A 59 -11.92 -5.27 -8.72
CA SER A 59 -13.37 -5.30 -8.44
C SER A 59 -14.21 -5.53 -9.70
N HIS A 60 -13.63 -6.12 -10.75
CA HIS A 60 -14.38 -6.46 -11.95
C HIS A 60 -15.37 -7.59 -11.66
N PHE A 61 -16.58 -7.50 -12.22
CA PHE A 61 -17.60 -8.51 -12.04
C PHE A 61 -17.23 -9.81 -12.78
N VAL A 62 -17.18 -10.92 -12.06
CA VAL A 62 -16.93 -12.24 -12.65
C VAL A 62 -18.22 -13.07 -12.56
N PRO A 63 -18.76 -13.56 -13.69
CA PRO A 63 -19.88 -14.48 -13.68
C PRO A 63 -19.57 -15.74 -12.86
N LEU A 64 -20.57 -16.31 -12.18
CA LEU A 64 -20.40 -17.50 -11.32
C LEU A 64 -19.77 -18.69 -12.05
N SER A 65 -20.01 -18.82 -13.36
CA SER A 65 -19.43 -19.88 -14.20
C SER A 65 -17.91 -19.78 -14.39
N GLN A 66 -17.31 -18.62 -14.12
CA GLN A 66 -15.86 -18.35 -14.27
C GLN A 66 -15.23 -18.00 -12.91
N PHE A 67 -15.94 -18.27 -11.82
CA PHE A 67 -15.50 -17.94 -10.47
C PHE A 67 -14.58 -19.04 -9.93
N ASP A 68 -13.27 -18.85 -10.14
CA ASP A 68 -12.23 -19.76 -9.68
C ASP A 68 -11.68 -19.39 -8.29
N ASP A 69 -10.98 -20.31 -7.64
CA ASP A 69 -10.28 -20.10 -6.36
C ASP A 69 -9.32 -18.90 -6.37
N ASN A 70 -8.75 -18.58 -7.55
CA ASN A 70 -7.91 -17.40 -7.73
C ASN A 70 -8.66 -16.09 -7.46
N GLN A 71 -9.96 -16.03 -7.78
CA GLN A 71 -10.80 -14.86 -7.49
C GLN A 71 -11.05 -14.75 -6.00
N ILE A 72 -11.34 -15.87 -5.31
CA ILE A 72 -11.52 -15.92 -3.86
C ILE A 72 -10.27 -15.38 -3.13
N LEU A 73 -9.08 -15.82 -3.54
CA LEU A 73 -7.82 -15.34 -2.96
C LEU A 73 -7.59 -13.85 -3.23
N SER A 74 -7.92 -13.38 -4.43
CA SER A 74 -7.84 -11.95 -4.78
C SER A 74 -8.73 -11.11 -3.86
N ASP A 75 -9.97 -11.54 -3.65
CA ASP A 75 -10.96 -10.85 -2.82
C ASP A 75 -10.57 -10.87 -1.34
N TYR A 76 -10.10 -12.00 -0.83
CA TYR A 76 -9.58 -12.10 0.53
C TYR A 76 -8.42 -11.12 0.76
N ASN A 77 -7.46 -11.07 -0.17
CA ASN A 77 -6.33 -10.15 -0.08
C ASN A 77 -6.78 -8.68 -0.11
N LEU A 78 -7.78 -8.34 -0.92
CA LEU A 78 -8.39 -7.01 -0.96
C LEU A 78 -9.00 -6.64 0.40
N LEU A 79 -9.76 -7.56 1.02
CA LEU A 79 -10.35 -7.34 2.34
C LEU A 79 -9.29 -7.16 3.44
N GLU A 80 -8.21 -7.94 3.41
CA GLU A 80 -7.15 -7.82 4.40
C GLU A 80 -6.31 -6.54 4.21
N GLU A 81 -6.11 -6.09 2.97
CA GLU A 81 -5.48 -4.79 2.69
C GLU A 81 -6.34 -3.62 3.17
N THR A 82 -7.64 -3.63 2.88
CA THR A 82 -8.57 -2.57 3.32
C THR A 82 -8.69 -2.51 4.84
N LYS A 83 -8.76 -3.67 5.51
CA LYS A 83 -8.69 -3.77 6.98
C LYS A 83 -7.39 -3.20 7.53
N ARG A 84 -6.23 -3.55 6.94
CA ARG A 84 -4.93 -2.98 7.35
C ARG A 84 -4.89 -1.47 7.17
N ALA A 85 -5.41 -0.93 6.07
CA ALA A 85 -5.49 0.51 5.84
C ALA A 85 -6.40 1.22 6.84
N ALA A 86 -7.58 0.65 7.13
CA ALA A 86 -8.51 1.18 8.12
C ALA A 86 -7.92 1.19 9.54
N GLU A 87 -7.24 0.10 9.93
CA GLU A 87 -6.51 0.01 11.20
C GLU A 87 -5.40 1.05 11.29
N ALA A 88 -4.61 1.23 10.22
CA ALA A 88 -3.57 2.26 10.16
C ALA A 88 -4.15 3.67 10.31
N ALA A 89 -5.25 3.97 9.62
CA ALA A 89 -5.96 5.24 9.73
C ALA A 89 -6.52 5.48 11.14
N ARG A 90 -7.11 4.45 11.75
CA ARG A 90 -7.61 4.51 13.14
C ARG A 90 -6.49 4.83 14.12
N ARG A 91 -5.32 4.17 13.99
CA ARG A 91 -4.14 4.45 14.81
C ARG A 91 -3.60 5.86 14.61
N MET A 92 -3.56 6.35 13.37
CA MET A 92 -3.16 7.74 13.06
C MET A 92 -4.12 8.75 13.70
N ARG A 93 -5.43 8.55 13.63
CA ARG A 93 -6.43 9.42 14.28
C ARG A 93 -6.20 9.52 15.79
N CYS A 94 -5.81 8.44 16.47
CA CYS A 94 -5.46 8.47 17.89
C CYS A 94 -4.18 9.27 18.16
N LEU A 95 -3.17 9.23 17.28
CA LEU A 95 -1.90 9.95 17.45
C LEU A 95 -2.03 11.45 17.20
N PHE A 96 -2.94 11.87 16.31
CA PHE A 96 -3.22 13.27 15.98
C PHE A 96 -4.43 13.84 16.72
N GLY A 97 -4.83 13.24 17.85
CA GLY A 97 -6.00 13.62 18.66
C GLY A 97 -6.03 15.08 19.13
N GLY A 98 -6.40 15.95 18.20
CA GLY A 98 -6.80 17.34 18.34
C GLY A 98 -7.52 17.72 17.06
N GLN A 99 -8.85 17.60 17.05
CA GLN A 99 -9.63 18.29 16.03
C GLN A 99 -9.53 19.81 16.28
N PRO A 100 -9.33 20.64 15.25
CA PRO A 100 -9.77 22.02 15.27
C PRO A 100 -11.29 22.02 15.02
N GLY A 101 -12.07 22.51 15.98
CA GLY A 101 -13.53 22.61 15.88
C GLY A 101 -14.27 21.48 16.63
N GLY A 102 -15.14 21.89 17.54
CA GLY A 102 -15.87 21.03 18.50
C GLY A 102 -16.58 19.82 17.90
N THR A 103 -16.71 18.74 18.65
CA THR A 103 -17.70 18.66 19.72
C THR A 103 -17.20 17.92 20.96
N ARG A 104 -17.77 18.32 22.10
CA ARG A 104 -17.48 17.84 23.45
C ARG A 104 -17.56 16.31 23.55
N TRP A 105 -16.49 15.70 24.06
CA TRP A 105 -16.50 14.32 24.57
C TRP A 105 -17.68 14.13 25.53
N ARG A 106 -18.63 13.25 25.18
CA ARG A 106 -19.74 12.84 26.04
C ARG A 106 -19.47 11.39 26.46
N PRO A 107 -19.25 11.10 27.76
CA PRO A 107 -19.01 9.73 28.20
C PRO A 107 -20.31 8.93 28.10
N GLY A 108 -20.26 7.70 27.55
CA GLY A 108 -21.36 6.74 27.66
C GLY A 108 -22.08 6.27 26.38
N ARG A 109 -21.50 6.43 25.18
CA ARG A 109 -22.08 5.78 23.97
C ARG A 109 -20.99 5.05 23.18
N PHE A 110 -20.98 3.74 23.38
CA PHE A 110 -20.33 2.65 22.62
C PHE A 110 -19.05 2.97 21.83
N GLY A 111 -17.92 2.45 22.35
CA GLY A 111 -16.72 2.21 21.54
C GLY A 111 -15.65 3.30 21.55
N GLY A 112 -15.49 4.02 22.66
CA GLY A 112 -14.39 4.96 22.87
C GLY A 112 -13.05 4.23 22.81
N HIS A 113 -12.37 4.31 21.67
CA HIS A 113 -11.04 3.75 21.51
C HIS A 113 -10.12 4.34 22.59
N PRO A 114 -9.38 3.53 23.37
CA PRO A 114 -8.45 4.07 24.35
C PRO A 114 -7.50 5.00 23.60
N CYS A 115 -7.62 6.29 23.88
CA CYS A 115 -6.73 7.28 23.34
C CYS A 115 -5.34 6.89 23.86
N PHE A 116 -4.50 6.32 22.99
CA PHE A 116 -3.12 6.04 23.31
C PHE A 116 -2.45 7.39 23.59
N LYS A 117 -2.44 7.81 24.86
CA LYS A 117 -1.78 9.03 25.30
C LYS A 117 -0.30 8.86 24.95
N LEU A 118 0.21 9.72 24.07
CA LEU A 118 1.63 9.71 23.74
C LEU A 118 2.44 9.87 25.04
N PRO A 119 3.48 9.06 25.26
CA PRO A 119 4.41 9.25 26.37
C PRO A 119 4.91 10.70 26.45
N PHE A 120 5.12 11.19 27.67
CA PHE A 120 5.44 12.60 27.94
C PHE A 120 6.59 13.14 27.07
N LYS A 121 7.68 12.37 26.92
CA LYS A 121 8.86 12.72 26.11
C LYS A 121 8.52 12.95 24.63
N LEU A 122 7.67 12.09 24.05
CA LEU A 122 7.24 12.20 22.64
C LEU A 122 6.26 13.36 22.43
N ARG A 123 5.40 13.64 23.43
CA ARG A 123 4.53 14.81 23.41
C ARG A 123 5.35 16.11 23.42
N MET A 124 6.40 16.19 24.23
CA MET A 124 7.31 17.33 24.27
C MET A 124 8.01 17.55 22.92
N LEU A 125 8.56 16.47 22.33
CA LEU A 125 9.19 16.53 21.00
C LEU A 125 8.24 17.02 19.91
N ARG A 126 7.01 16.50 19.88
CA ARG A 126 5.99 16.93 18.93
C ARG A 126 5.64 18.41 19.10
N ASN A 127 5.45 18.87 20.34
CA ASN A 127 5.12 20.26 20.61
C ASN A 127 6.27 21.21 20.23
N ALA A 128 7.51 20.80 20.48
CA ALA A 128 8.69 21.57 20.10
C ALA A 128 8.89 21.67 18.58
N ALA A 129 8.62 20.58 17.84
CA ALA A 129 8.61 20.58 16.38
C ALA A 129 7.48 21.49 15.86
N PHE A 130 6.29 21.41 16.46
CA PHE A 130 5.16 22.26 16.09
C PHE A 130 5.45 23.75 16.31
N ARG A 131 6.12 24.13 17.40
CA ARG A 131 6.60 25.51 17.62
C ARG A 131 7.55 26.01 16.52
N ARG A 132 8.28 25.10 15.88
CA ARG A 132 9.14 25.37 14.72
C ARG A 132 8.42 25.21 13.37
N LYS A 133 7.08 25.14 13.39
CA LYS A 133 6.23 24.89 12.20
C LYS A 133 6.54 23.56 11.48
N ALA A 134 7.15 22.60 12.17
CA ALA A 134 7.44 21.26 11.65
C ALA A 134 6.37 20.26 12.15
N ARG A 135 5.68 19.60 11.22
CA ARG A 135 4.68 18.57 11.55
C ARG A 135 5.34 17.21 11.67
N LEU A 136 5.44 16.71 12.90
CA LEU A 136 6.05 15.41 13.19
C LEU A 136 5.00 14.29 13.20
N LEU A 137 5.20 13.27 12.36
CA LEU A 137 4.40 12.05 12.33
C LEU A 137 5.13 10.94 13.08
N LEU A 138 4.55 10.41 14.15
CA LEU A 138 5.13 9.30 14.90
C LEU A 138 4.64 7.96 14.35
N GLN A 139 5.55 7.01 14.24
CA GLN A 139 5.21 5.64 13.90
C GLN A 139 4.39 4.97 15.04
N PRO A 140 3.54 3.98 14.75
CA PRO A 140 2.83 3.19 15.75
C PRO A 140 3.77 2.41 16.70
N THR A 141 3.27 2.03 17.88
CA THR A 141 3.99 1.16 18.83
C THR A 141 4.21 -0.23 18.22
N GLY A 142 5.33 -0.89 18.53
CA GLY A 142 5.68 -2.23 18.01
C GLY A 142 6.31 -2.25 16.61
N MET A 143 6.61 -1.09 16.02
CA MET A 143 7.35 -0.99 14.77
C MET A 143 8.86 -0.90 15.08
N SER A 144 9.68 -1.78 14.49
CA SER A 144 11.14 -1.78 14.73
C SER A 144 11.80 -0.43 14.41
N LYS A 145 11.28 0.30 13.42
CA LYS A 145 11.75 1.67 13.10
C LYS A 145 11.48 2.65 14.24
N ARG A 146 10.39 2.51 14.97
CA ARG A 146 10.07 3.34 16.14
C ARG A 146 10.98 2.99 17.31
N GLU A 147 11.22 1.71 17.55
CA GLU A 147 12.07 1.23 18.64
C GLU A 147 13.53 1.69 18.46
N LYS A 148 14.04 1.66 17.23
CA LYS A 148 15.36 2.18 16.88
C LYS A 148 15.42 3.72 16.94
N ASN A 149 14.28 4.41 16.80
CA ASN A 149 14.24 5.87 16.81
C ASN A 149 14.25 6.40 18.25
N GLN A 150 15.43 6.82 18.69
CA GLN A 150 15.67 7.39 20.02
C GLN A 150 15.63 8.94 20.04
N SER A 151 15.03 9.56 19.01
CA SER A 151 14.93 11.02 18.93
C SER A 151 14.20 11.57 20.16
N ARG A 152 14.85 12.48 20.87
CA ARG A 152 14.33 13.12 22.08
C ARG A 152 14.45 14.62 21.96
N TYR A 153 13.52 15.34 22.60
CA TYR A 153 13.62 16.78 22.71
C TYR A 153 14.37 17.16 23.97
N ASP A 154 15.46 17.90 23.79
CA ASP A 154 16.24 18.46 24.89
C ASP A 154 15.87 19.94 25.10
N GLN A 155 15.49 20.29 26.32
CA GLN A 155 15.10 21.65 26.68
C GLN A 155 16.32 22.56 26.93
N ARG A 156 17.52 21.99 27.13
CA ARG A 156 18.71 22.73 27.53
C ARG A 156 19.31 23.61 26.44
N PHE A 157 18.99 23.37 25.16
CA PHE A 157 19.51 24.11 24.01
C PHE A 157 18.60 25.23 23.50
N ILE A 158 17.72 25.78 24.35
CA ILE A 158 16.81 26.90 24.01
C ILE A 158 17.03 28.08 24.97
N ALA A 159 18.28 28.35 25.30
CA ALA A 159 18.72 29.62 25.86
C ALA A 159 19.89 30.10 24.99
N HIS A 160 19.88 31.40 24.66
CA HIS A 160 20.73 32.13 23.71
C HIS A 160 20.19 32.24 22.27
N VAL A 161 19.19 33.10 22.11
CA VAL A 161 19.30 34.31 21.28
C VAL A 161 18.84 35.48 22.13
#